data_AF-A0A920GJQ0-F1
#
_entry.id   AF-A0A920GJQ0-F1
#
_cell.length_a   1.000
_cell.length_b   1.000
_cell.length_c   1.000
_cell.angle_alpha   90.00
_cell.angle_beta   90.00
_cell.angle_gamma   90.00
#
_symmetry.space_group_name_H-M   'P 1'
#
loop_
_entity.id
_entity.type
_entity.pdbx_description
1 polymer ?
#
loop_
_entity_poly.entity_id
_entity_poly.type
_entity_poly.pdbx_seq_one_letter_code
_entity_poly.pdbx_strand_id
1 'polypeptide(L)' 'MKVEKRVEAQDTNNDGVIEAGDKLVYTITVENDGRLIFLALFLKIQFMMMIRLLTLAMK' A
#
# COMPACT_ATOMS: atom_id res chain seq x y z
N MET A 1 -15.17 15.16 5.13
CA MET A 1 -13.88 14.70 4.58
C MET A 1 -13.88 13.18 4.54
N LYS A 2 -13.61 12.60 3.38
CA LYS A 2 -13.53 11.14 3.19
C LYS A 2 -12.19 10.77 2.57
N VAL A 3 -11.61 9.68 3.05
CA VAL A 3 -10.34 9.15 2.54
C VAL A 3 -10.52 7.67 2.24
N GLU A 4 -10.23 7.28 1.00
CA GLU A 4 -10.22 5.89 0.56
C GLU A 4 -8.82 5.51 0.10
N LYS A 5 -8.37 4.30 0.47
CA LYS A 5 -7.08 3.75 0.05
C LYS A 5 -7.30 2.39 -0.59
N ARG A 6 -6.60 2.14 -1.69
CA ARG A 6 -6.53 0.84 -2.35
C ARG A 6 -5.07 0.51 -2.63
N VAL A 7 -4.74 -0.78 -2.50
CA VAL A 7 -3.46 -1.34 -2.90
C VAL A 7 -3.70 -2.46 -3.91
N GLU A 8 -2.90 -2.46 -4.97
CA GLU A 8 -2.87 -3.52 -5.98
C GLU A 8 -1.45 -4.06 -6.07
N ALA A 9 -1.30 -5.38 -5.92
CA ALA A 9 -0.03 -6.04 -6.12
C ALA A 9 0.13 -6.45 -7.58
N GLN A 10 1.28 -6.15 -8.15
CA GLN A 10 1.65 -6.53 -9.52
C GLN A 10 2.88 -7.43 -9.45
N ASP A 11 2.61 -8.73 -9.57
CA ASP A 11 3.61 -9.75 -9.82
C ASP A 11 4.24 -9.48 -11.20
N THR A 12 5.50 -9.08 -11.20
CA THR A 12 6.21 -8.64 -12.41
C THR A 12 6.91 -9.82 -13.09
N ASN A 13 7.24 -10.88 -12.33
CA ASN A 13 7.92 -12.07 -12.86
C ASN A 13 6.95 -13.25 -13.14
N ASN A 14 5.68 -13.13 -12.70
CA ASN A 14 4.59 -14.11 -12.80
C ASN A 14 4.88 -15.45 -12.11
N ASP A 15 5.60 -15.45 -10.99
CA ASP A 15 5.86 -16.66 -10.20
C ASP A 15 4.78 -16.97 -9.15
N GLY A 16 3.78 -16.10 -9.01
CA GLY A 16 2.67 -16.23 -8.07
C GLY A 16 3.01 -15.78 -6.64
N VAL A 17 4.19 -15.21 -6.43
CA VAL A 17 4.66 -14.61 -5.18
C VAL A 17 4.77 -13.10 -5.39
N ILE A 18 4.55 -12.32 -4.33
CA ILE A 18 4.83 -10.88 -4.34
C ILE A 18 6.07 -10.67 -3.48
N GLU A 19 7.18 -10.36 -4.12
CA GLU A 19 8.49 -10.29 -3.51
C GLU A 19 9.32 -9.08 -4.00
N ALA A 20 10.61 -9.09 -3.65
CA ALA A 20 11.51 -8.01 -4.02
C ALA A 20 11.68 -7.95 -5.54
N GLY A 21 11.21 -6.85 -6.14
CA GLY A 21 11.20 -6.68 -7.60
C GLY A 21 9.79 -6.46 -8.14
N ASP A 22 8.77 -6.89 -7.40
CA ASP A 22 7.36 -6.63 -7.72
C ASP A 22 6.91 -5.24 -7.29
N LYS A 23 5.71 -4.86 -7.75
CA LYS A 23 5.15 -3.54 -7.47
C LYS A 23 3.91 -3.62 -6.60
N LEU A 24 3.81 -2.67 -5.68
CA LEU A 24 2.57 -2.34 -4.98
C LEU A 24 2.11 -0.96 -5.45
N VAL A 25 0.99 -0.92 -6.17
CA VAL A 25 0.38 0.31 -6.65
C VAL A 25 -0.63 0.80 -5.61
N TYR A 26 -0.41 1.99 -5.07
CA TYR A 26 -1.29 2.61 -4.08
C TYR A 26 -2.10 3.73 -4.72
N THR A 27 -3.42 3.67 -4.57
CA THR A 27 -4.33 4.75 -4.94
C THR A 27 -4.97 5.30 -3.68
N ILE A 28 -4.83 6.60 -3.47
CA ILE A 28 -5.43 7.31 -2.34
C ILE A 28 -6.35 8.39 -2.89
N THR A 29 -7.65 8.26 -2.59
CA THR A 29 -8.67 9.23 -2.98
C THR A 29 -9.06 10.03 -1.76
N VAL A 30 -9.04 11.36 -1.91
CA VAL A 30 -9.39 12.31 -0.85
C VAL A 30 -10.51 13.20 -1.35
N GLU A 31 -11.64 13.18 -0.65
CA GLU A 31 -12.82 13.98 -0.97
C GLU A 31 -13.08 15.04 0.10
N ASN A 32 -12.98 16.31 -0.30
CA ASN A 32 -13.39 17.44 0.52
C ASN A 32 -14.90 17.64 0.40
N ASP A 33 -15.65 17.47 1.49
CA ASP A 33 -17.10 17.71 1.56
C ASP A 33 -17.47 19.19 1.76
N GLY A 34 -16.53 20.10 1.50
CA GLY A 34 -16.72 21.55 1.54
C GLY A 34 -16.85 22.15 2.96
N ARG A 35 -16.76 21.32 4.01
CA ARG A 35 -16.89 21.75 5.41
C ARG A 35 -15.60 22.31 6.01
N LEU A 36 -14.46 22.05 5.36
CA LEU A 36 -13.13 22.52 5.78
C LEU A 36 -12.39 23.13 4.58
N ILE A 37 -11.85 24.33 4.79
CA ILE A 37 -10.84 24.91 3.89
C ILE A 37 -9.53 24.20 4.18
N PHE A 38 -9.03 23.41 3.22
CA PHE A 38 -7.71 22.80 3.35
C PHE A 38 -6.65 23.88 3.19
N LEU A 39 -5.94 24.21 4.27
CA LEU A 39 -4.72 25.02 4.19
C LEU A 39 -3.56 24.19 3.59
N ALA A 40 -3.52 22.88 3.88
CA ALA A 40 -2.62 21.90 3.27
C ALA A 40 -3.14 20.46 3.49
N LEU A 41 -2.84 19.55 2.54
CA LEU A 41 -3.06 18.11 2.68
C LEU A 41 -1.70 17.39 2.72
N PHE A 42 -1.47 16.59 3.76
CA PHE A 42 -0.24 15.80 3.90
C PHE A 42 -0.56 14.31 3.83
N LEU A 43 0.04 13.63 2.85
CA LEU A 43 -0.02 12.17 2.71
C LEU A 43 1.30 11.58 3.19
N LYS A 44 1.25 10.70 4.19
CA LYS A 44 2.42 9.94 4.65
C LYS A 44 2.24 8.48 4.25
N ILE A 45 3.22 7.96 3.54
CA ILE A 45 3.34 6.53 3.24
C ILE A 45 4.43 5.97 4.16
N GLN A 46 4.12 4.84 4.81
CA GLN A 46 5.06 4.08 5.62
C GLN A 46 5.14 2.68 5.02
N PHE A 47 6.31 2.31 4.52
CA PHE A 47 6.58 0.94 4.09
C PHE A 47 7.02 0.13 5.30
N MET A 48 6.19 -0.80 5.74
CA MET A 48 6.61 -1.86 6.65
C MET A 48 7.03 -3.05 5.79
N MET A 49 8.32 -3.39 5.82
CA MET A 49 8.83 -4.55 5.10
C MET A 49 8.22 -5.83 5.71
N MET A 50 7.28 -6.45 5.01
CA MET A 50 6.82 -7.82 5.33
C MET A 50 7.69 -8.81 4.57
N ILE A 51 8.89 -9.09 5.08
CA ILE A 51 9.54 -10.36 4.75
C ILE A 51 8.61 -11.45 5.29
N ARG A 52 8.09 -12.35 4.44
CA ARG A 52 7.49 -13.58 4.96
C ARG A 52 8.59 -14.33 5.69
N LEU A 53 8.54 -14.30 7.02
CA LEU A 53 9.25 -15.26 7.84
C LEU A 53 8.54 -16.61 7.63
N LEU A 54 8.90 -17.36 6.60
CA LEU A 54 8.79 -18.81 6.67
C LEU A 54 9.85 -19.26 7.67
N THR A 55 9.52 -19.16 8.95
CA THR A 55 10.27 -19.85 9.99
C THR A 55 10.16 -21.34 9.68
N LEU A 56 11.33 -21.95 9.52
CA LEU A 56 11.60 -23.38 9.48
C LEU A 56 10.66 -24.15 10.43
N ALA A 57 9.67 -24.85 9.86
CA ALA A 57 8.86 -25.84 10.56
C ALA A 57 8.93 -27.17 9.81
N MET A 58 10.14 -27.74 9.73
CA MET A 58 10.39 -29.18 9.64
C MET A 58 11.77 -29.43 10.29
N LYS A 59 11.90 -29.53 11.61
CA LYS A 59 11.78 -30.79 12.37
C LYS A 59 10.85 -31.85 11.81
#